data_AF-E3RR40-F1
#
_entry.id   AF-E3RR40-F1
#
_cell.length_a   1.000
_cell.length_b   1.000
_cell.length_c   1.000
_cell.angle_alpha   90.00
_cell.angle_beta   90.00
_cell.angle_gamma   90.00
#
_symmetry.space_group_name_H-M   'P 1'
#
loop_
_entity.id
_entity.type
_entity.pdbx_description
1 polymer ?
#
loop_
_entity_poly.entity_id
_entity_poly.type
_entity_poly.pdbx_seq_one_letter_code
_entity_poly.pdbx_strand_id
1 'polypeptide(L)'
;MAHEQKNRDATQEEPQTPSAQLAATPKETSGSQSDQASSNSGDIICTPPATDSASTTSMATPSNSEEISQPILSSARPADDTYVTVIAANNNAIPVLENGNEPNISKREYIYFLPYPLPPDTEIPYSIHLPQKNPLNLPSRQLEPTSTLVLTSPKRTFVDIRIYKPFTMSNALKPLPNVGEPQRLEWAFGGTSSSRPITLPSPGPQHGKSQKRIEEESWTNITHSTWVHWIDSRFAVGSKTIPVDEGDMYPIAKDLTLEVGHAFHPALGAVKTHEEMWRDVDTVATNDAGTKLCVVLRCQAEHVGVRGLVVRVGQFCQGIIMEREATTVERWEWNGHHPSTTEKEKWQRTVRIGGAFLPCSVAFRAQVLGLGAVVRFHDFEWVVEELWEWK
;
A
#
# COMPACT_ATOMS: atom_id res chain seq x y z
N MET A 1 73.82 -18.60 10.83
CA MET A 1 74.27 -17.51 9.93
C MET A 1 73.02 -16.73 9.52
N ALA A 2 73.06 -15.41 9.76
CA ALA A 2 72.22 -14.29 9.28
C ALA A 2 70.68 -14.51 9.17
N HIS A 3 69.84 -13.92 10.02
CA HIS A 3 69.37 -12.51 10.05
C HIS A 3 68.79 -12.00 8.73
N GLU A 4 67.49 -11.69 8.73
CA GLU A 4 66.98 -10.53 8.02
C GLU A 4 65.76 -9.93 8.74
N GLN A 5 65.84 -8.62 8.96
CA GLN A 5 64.91 -7.77 9.68
C GLN A 5 65.02 -6.40 9.03
N LYS A 6 63.91 -5.83 8.52
CA LYS A 6 63.48 -4.43 8.75
C LYS A 6 62.43 -3.90 7.75
N ASN A 7 61.32 -3.47 8.35
CA ASN A 7 60.49 -2.28 8.07
C ASN A 7 61.21 -1.06 7.45
N ARG A 8 60.54 -0.27 6.58
CA ARG A 8 59.84 1.02 6.90
C ARG A 8 59.42 1.84 5.65
N ASP A 9 58.31 2.56 5.85
CA ASP A 9 57.89 3.91 5.37
C ASP A 9 57.59 4.22 3.88
N ALA A 10 56.38 4.74 3.64
CA ALA A 10 56.07 5.85 2.71
C ALA A 10 54.66 6.43 3.02
N THR A 11 54.56 7.58 3.70
CA THR A 11 54.29 8.96 3.21
C THR A 11 52.86 9.28 2.77
N GLN A 12 52.25 10.25 3.47
CA GLN A 12 51.00 10.96 3.15
C GLN A 12 51.26 12.11 2.16
N GLU A 13 50.32 12.35 1.22
CA GLU A 13 50.11 13.65 0.57
C GLU A 13 48.60 13.89 0.37
N GLU A 14 48.09 15.00 0.91
CA GLU A 14 46.82 15.66 0.51
C GLU A 14 47.00 16.44 -0.79
N PRO A 15 45.91 16.76 -1.50
CA PRO A 15 45.81 18.12 -2.03
C PRO A 15 44.45 18.80 -1.84
N GLN A 16 44.59 20.12 -1.75
CA GLN A 16 43.61 21.17 -1.47
C GLN A 16 42.60 21.44 -2.60
N THR A 17 41.42 21.88 -2.20
CA THR A 17 40.39 22.61 -2.97
C THR A 17 40.86 23.95 -3.55
N PRO A 18 40.20 24.42 -4.63
CA PRO A 18 39.99 25.85 -4.81
C PRO A 18 38.51 26.24 -5.05
N SER A 19 38.11 27.33 -4.40
CA SER A 19 36.87 28.09 -4.63
C SER A 19 37.02 29.08 -5.79
N ALA A 20 35.94 29.33 -6.54
CA ALA A 20 35.66 30.62 -7.18
C ALA A 20 34.16 30.79 -7.51
N GLN A 21 33.60 31.94 -7.12
CA GLN A 21 32.29 32.47 -7.51
C GLN A 21 32.38 33.18 -8.87
N LEU A 22 31.28 33.20 -9.66
CA LEU A 22 30.80 34.38 -10.40
C LEU A 22 29.42 34.14 -11.03
N ALA A 23 28.64 35.22 -11.10
CA ALA A 23 27.23 35.31 -11.45
C ALA A 23 26.96 35.45 -12.96
N ALA A 24 25.72 35.12 -13.39
CA ALA A 24 24.81 35.90 -14.25
C ALA A 24 23.93 35.02 -15.17
N THR A 25 22.62 35.23 -15.08
CA THR A 25 21.54 34.88 -16.04
C THR A 25 21.69 35.65 -17.37
N PRO A 26 21.17 35.15 -18.52
CA PRO A 26 19.77 35.46 -18.88
C PRO A 26 18.96 34.37 -19.63
N LYS A 27 17.64 34.51 -19.46
CA LYS A 27 16.49 34.15 -20.31
C LYS A 27 16.74 33.33 -21.59
N GLU A 28 16.00 32.23 -21.71
CA GLU A 28 15.33 31.89 -22.97
C GLU A 28 13.96 31.25 -22.72
N THR A 29 12.97 31.88 -23.35
CA THR A 29 11.56 31.53 -23.46
C THR A 29 11.37 30.34 -24.40
N SER A 30 10.64 29.31 -23.95
CA SER A 30 9.88 28.45 -24.86
C SER A 30 8.54 28.13 -24.21
N GLY A 31 7.47 28.62 -24.84
CA GLY A 31 6.10 28.34 -24.46
C GLY A 31 5.74 26.91 -24.84
N SER A 32 5.12 26.19 -23.92
CA SER A 32 4.24 25.08 -24.26
C SER A 32 2.86 25.43 -23.71
N GLN A 33 1.92 25.55 -24.63
CA GLN A 33 0.49 25.68 -24.36
C GLN A 33 0.05 24.39 -23.66
N SER A 34 -0.33 24.48 -22.39
CA SER A 34 -1.18 23.48 -21.76
C SER A 34 -2.62 23.93 -21.89
N ASP A 35 -3.41 23.08 -22.54
CA ASP A 35 -4.83 23.27 -22.78
C ASP A 35 -5.59 23.49 -21.47
N GLN A 36 -6.25 24.64 -21.39
CA GLN A 36 -7.25 24.93 -20.38
C GLN A 36 -8.49 24.06 -20.63
N ALA A 37 -8.66 23.01 -19.83
CA ALA A 37 -9.96 22.41 -19.60
C ALA A 37 -10.53 22.99 -18.29
N SER A 38 -11.17 24.15 -18.43
CA SER A 38 -12.18 24.64 -17.50
C SER A 38 -13.30 23.59 -17.40
N SER A 39 -13.52 23.01 -16.23
CA SER A 39 -14.75 22.26 -15.95
C SER A 39 -15.25 22.58 -14.55
N ASN A 40 -16.55 22.86 -14.51
CA ASN A 40 -17.29 23.49 -13.43
C ASN A 40 -17.36 22.63 -12.17
N SER A 41 -17.50 23.32 -11.04
CA SER A 41 -17.94 22.81 -9.74
C SER A 41 -19.16 21.92 -9.88
N GLY A 42 -18.98 20.61 -9.75
CA GLY A 42 -20.06 19.68 -9.51
C GLY A 42 -20.54 19.83 -8.07
N ASP A 43 -21.64 20.56 -7.88
CA ASP A 43 -22.31 20.71 -6.60
C ASP A 43 -22.75 19.34 -6.06
N ILE A 44 -22.40 19.07 -4.81
CA ILE A 44 -22.87 17.90 -4.04
C ILE A 44 -24.36 18.13 -3.77
N ILE A 45 -25.24 17.40 -4.47
CA ILE A 45 -26.67 17.44 -4.19
C ILE A 45 -26.97 16.54 -2.99
N CYS A 46 -27.19 17.16 -1.83
CA CYS A 46 -27.78 16.51 -0.67
C CYS A 46 -29.31 16.42 -0.88
N THR A 47 -29.85 15.23 -1.13
CA THR A 47 -31.30 15.01 -1.12
C THR A 47 -31.72 14.31 0.17
N PRO A 48 -32.70 14.85 0.94
CA PRO A 48 -33.28 14.14 2.07
C PRO A 48 -34.17 12.97 1.59
N PRO A 49 -34.32 11.90 2.39
CA PRO A 49 -35.15 10.76 2.01
C PRO A 49 -36.62 11.16 1.92
N ALA A 50 -37.21 10.98 0.74
CA ALA A 50 -38.65 11.05 0.55
C ALA A 50 -39.31 9.82 1.17
N THR A 51 -40.42 10.05 1.86
CA THR A 51 -41.26 9.03 2.48
C THR A 51 -42.08 8.36 1.38
N ASP A 52 -41.81 7.09 1.09
CA ASP A 52 -42.58 6.33 0.10
C ASP A 52 -43.98 6.01 0.62
N SER A 53 -44.98 6.52 -0.11
CA SER A 53 -46.36 6.08 -0.06
C SER A 53 -46.61 5.15 -1.25
N ALA A 54 -47.09 3.95 -0.94
CA ALA A 54 -47.43 2.91 -1.89
C ALA A 54 -48.42 3.34 -2.98
N SER A 55 -48.31 2.73 -4.18
CA SER A 55 -49.46 2.28 -4.98
C SER A 55 -49.05 1.40 -6.18
N THR A 56 -50.03 0.61 -6.60
CA THR A 56 -49.98 -0.73 -7.16
C THR A 56 -50.30 -0.75 -8.67
N THR A 57 -49.93 -1.85 -9.36
CA THR A 57 -50.51 -2.38 -10.64
C THR A 57 -50.14 -1.60 -11.93
N SER A 58 -49.92 -2.20 -13.11
CA SER A 58 -50.46 -3.43 -13.71
C SER A 58 -49.61 -3.94 -14.90
N MET A 59 -49.89 -5.18 -15.30
CA MET A 59 -49.28 -5.92 -16.42
C MET A 59 -49.77 -5.46 -17.81
N ALA A 60 -48.87 -5.50 -18.80
CA ALA A 60 -49.16 -5.92 -20.18
C ALA A 60 -47.89 -6.23 -20.99
N THR A 61 -47.85 -7.41 -21.59
CA THR A 61 -47.17 -7.80 -22.85
C THR A 61 -48.26 -8.28 -23.82
N PRO A 62 -48.03 -8.58 -25.12
CA PRO A 62 -46.79 -8.61 -25.91
C PRO A 62 -46.91 -7.94 -27.30
N SER A 63 -45.81 -7.82 -28.06
CA SER A 63 -45.82 -8.22 -29.49
C SER A 63 -44.42 -8.29 -30.10
N ASN A 64 -44.22 -9.36 -30.87
CA ASN A 64 -43.10 -9.65 -31.74
C ASN A 64 -42.98 -8.63 -32.88
N SER A 65 -41.75 -8.23 -33.20
CA SER A 65 -41.31 -8.12 -34.58
C SER A 65 -39.79 -8.31 -34.64
N GLU A 66 -39.38 -9.31 -35.42
CA GLU A 66 -38.00 -9.49 -35.86
C GLU A 66 -37.68 -8.40 -36.88
N GLU A 67 -36.62 -7.64 -36.67
CA GLU A 67 -35.99 -6.89 -37.74
C GLU A 67 -34.46 -6.94 -37.60
N ILE A 68 -33.86 -7.56 -38.60
CA ILE A 68 -32.42 -7.67 -38.82
C ILE A 68 -31.93 -6.30 -39.26
N SER A 69 -31.01 -5.69 -38.50
CA SER A 69 -30.24 -4.53 -38.95
C SER A 69 -28.85 -4.50 -38.32
N GLN A 70 -27.86 -4.23 -39.19
CA GLN A 70 -26.42 -4.30 -39.00
C GLN A 70 -25.87 -3.30 -37.96
N PRO A 71 -24.67 -3.53 -37.40
CA PRO A 71 -24.15 -2.70 -36.31
C PRO A 71 -23.63 -1.37 -36.86
N ILE A 72 -24.35 -0.28 -36.53
CA ILE A 72 -23.82 1.07 -36.63
C ILE A 72 -22.87 1.27 -35.44
N LEU A 73 -21.59 1.46 -35.74
CA LEU A 73 -20.58 1.95 -34.80
C LEU A 73 -20.99 3.35 -34.31
N SER A 74 -21.73 3.39 -33.20
CA SER A 74 -21.96 4.58 -32.41
C SER A 74 -20.68 4.92 -31.66
N SER A 75 -20.01 5.99 -32.06
CA SER A 75 -18.95 6.63 -31.30
C SER A 75 -19.53 7.16 -29.98
N ALA A 76 -19.52 6.35 -28.93
CA ALA A 76 -19.82 6.79 -27.59
C ALA A 76 -18.70 7.75 -27.14
N ARG A 77 -19.07 9.02 -26.92
CA ARG A 77 -18.25 9.97 -26.17
C ARG A 77 -17.97 9.39 -24.78
N PRO A 78 -16.78 9.61 -24.19
CA PRO A 78 -16.55 9.22 -22.81
C PRO A 78 -17.48 10.05 -21.92
N ALA A 79 -18.31 9.37 -21.13
CA ALA A 79 -19.16 10.01 -20.14
C ALA A 79 -18.25 10.55 -19.02
N ASP A 80 -18.11 11.87 -18.95
CA ASP A 80 -17.23 12.59 -18.03
C ASP A 80 -17.89 12.88 -16.66
N ASP A 81 -18.98 12.20 -16.32
CA ASP A 81 -19.72 12.47 -15.08
C ASP A 81 -19.60 11.30 -14.10
N THR A 82 -18.51 11.30 -13.34
CA THR A 82 -18.38 10.45 -12.15
C THR A 82 -19.14 11.09 -10.99
N TYR A 83 -20.43 10.78 -10.85
CA TYR A 83 -21.22 11.25 -9.71
C TYR A 83 -20.80 10.50 -8.43
N VAL A 84 -20.43 11.27 -7.42
CA VAL A 84 -20.20 10.77 -6.05
C VAL A 84 -21.24 11.39 -5.15
N THR A 85 -22.09 10.55 -4.57
CA THR A 85 -23.08 11.01 -3.57
C THR A 85 -22.68 10.49 -2.21
N VAL A 86 -22.51 11.38 -1.24
CA VAL A 86 -22.28 11.00 0.15
C VAL A 86 -23.59 11.21 0.91
N ILE A 87 -24.16 10.12 1.39
CA ILE A 87 -25.31 10.16 2.29
C ILE A 87 -24.72 10.20 3.70
N ALA A 88 -24.80 11.40 4.28
CA ALA A 88 -24.14 11.72 5.54
C ALA A 88 -24.59 10.79 6.68
N ALA A 89 -23.63 10.20 7.37
CA ALA A 89 -23.80 9.79 8.76
C ALA A 89 -23.46 10.97 9.67
N ASN A 90 -24.16 11.04 10.81
CA ASN A 90 -24.10 12.03 11.90
C ASN A 90 -22.98 13.08 11.84
N ASN A 91 -23.35 14.35 12.01
CA ASN A 91 -22.46 15.53 12.22
C ASN A 91 -21.61 15.47 13.52
N ASN A 92 -21.26 14.27 13.98
CA ASN A 92 -20.43 14.09 15.15
C ASN A 92 -18.98 14.41 14.81
N ALA A 93 -18.27 15.02 15.76
CA ALA A 93 -16.85 15.26 15.64
C ALA A 93 -16.08 13.95 15.37
N ILE A 94 -15.01 14.04 14.57
CA ILE A 94 -14.14 12.90 14.30
C ILE A 94 -13.55 12.40 15.63
N PRO A 95 -13.63 11.09 15.94
CA PRO A 95 -13.01 10.53 17.13
C PRO A 95 -11.51 10.81 17.17
N VAL A 96 -11.04 11.35 18.29
CA VAL A 96 -9.61 11.52 18.55
C VAL A 96 -9.03 10.17 18.96
N LEU A 97 -7.93 9.78 18.34
CA LEU A 97 -7.27 8.50 18.66
C LEU A 97 -6.59 8.56 20.03
N GLU A 98 -6.86 7.57 20.89
CA GLU A 98 -6.15 7.37 22.15
C GLU A 98 -4.76 6.77 21.92
N ASN A 99 -3.78 7.10 22.78
CA ASN A 99 -2.41 6.60 22.69
C ASN A 99 -2.35 5.06 22.65
N GLY A 100 -1.52 4.49 21.77
CA GLY A 100 -1.20 3.06 21.74
C GLY A 100 -1.86 2.24 20.60
N ASN A 101 -2.76 2.84 19.82
CA ASN A 101 -3.34 2.23 18.61
C ASN A 101 -3.03 3.07 17.36
N GLU A 102 -1.85 3.66 17.31
CA GLU A 102 -1.45 4.49 16.18
C GLU A 102 -1.51 3.68 14.87
N PRO A 103 -2.10 4.25 13.80
CA PRO A 103 -2.03 3.64 12.50
C PRO A 103 -0.59 3.64 12.01
N ASN A 104 -0.30 2.71 11.12
CA ASN A 104 1.06 2.44 10.67
C ASN A 104 1.14 2.46 9.14
N ILE A 105 2.30 2.91 8.65
CA ILE A 105 2.67 2.92 7.24
C ILE A 105 3.98 2.16 7.16
N SER A 106 4.00 1.02 6.46
CA SER A 106 5.23 0.25 6.26
C SER A 106 5.57 0.15 4.78
N LYS A 107 6.85 0.30 4.47
CA LYS A 107 7.43 0.05 3.14
C LYS A 107 8.36 -1.16 3.23
N ARG A 108 8.30 -2.04 2.24
CA ARG A 108 9.24 -3.15 2.17
C ARG A 108 10.55 -2.66 1.57
N GLU A 109 11.65 -2.88 2.28
CA GLU A 109 13.02 -2.52 1.92
C GLU A 109 13.67 -3.57 1.02
N TYR A 110 13.39 -4.85 1.30
CA TYR A 110 13.78 -5.99 0.50
C TYR A 110 12.98 -7.24 0.85
N ILE A 111 13.06 -8.22 -0.05
CA ILE A 111 12.58 -9.58 0.17
C ILE A 111 13.63 -10.59 -0.29
N TYR A 112 13.86 -11.61 0.53
CA TYR A 112 14.56 -12.83 0.12
C TYR A 112 13.62 -14.03 0.16
N PHE A 113 13.74 -14.91 -0.83
CA PHE A 113 13.13 -16.24 -0.78
C PHE A 113 14.20 -17.27 -0.43
N LEU A 114 13.95 -18.02 0.64
CA LEU A 114 14.83 -19.05 1.17
C LEU A 114 14.28 -20.46 0.82
N PRO A 115 15.11 -21.52 0.90
CA PRO A 115 14.63 -22.88 0.80
C PRO A 115 13.55 -23.19 1.83
N TYR A 116 12.63 -24.11 1.48
CA TYR A 116 11.61 -24.60 2.40
C TYR A 116 11.55 -26.14 2.34
N PRO A 117 11.68 -26.84 3.49
CA PRO A 117 12.09 -26.29 4.78
C PRO A 117 13.51 -25.70 4.72
N LEU A 118 13.84 -24.82 5.67
CA LEU A 118 15.21 -24.33 5.81
C LEU A 118 16.16 -25.50 6.14
N PRO A 119 17.43 -25.46 5.69
CA PRO A 119 18.42 -26.43 6.13
C PRO A 119 18.55 -26.44 7.67
N PRO A 120 18.86 -27.60 8.28
CA PRO A 120 19.11 -27.68 9.71
C PRO A 120 20.16 -26.66 10.17
N ASP A 121 19.99 -26.14 11.38
CA ASP A 121 20.89 -25.16 12.01
C ASP A 121 21.03 -23.82 11.26
N THR A 122 20.11 -23.52 10.33
CA THR A 122 20.02 -22.18 9.72
C THR A 122 19.64 -21.17 10.81
N GLU A 123 20.49 -20.16 10.98
CA GLU A 123 20.24 -19.05 11.89
C GLU A 123 19.11 -18.17 11.35
N ILE A 124 18.18 -17.80 12.23
CA ILE A 124 17.02 -16.97 11.92
C ILE A 124 17.02 -15.76 12.88
N PRO A 125 16.93 -14.53 12.36
CA PRO A 125 16.85 -14.18 10.95
C PRO A 125 18.19 -14.36 10.19
N TYR A 126 18.12 -14.78 8.94
CA TYR A 126 19.29 -15.12 8.12
C TYR A 126 19.94 -13.90 7.47
N SER A 127 19.13 -13.03 6.86
CA SER A 127 19.60 -11.96 5.96
C SER A 127 20.41 -10.86 6.64
N ILE A 128 20.27 -10.69 7.97
CA ILE A 128 21.04 -9.70 8.75
C ILE A 128 22.54 -10.02 8.83
N HIS A 129 22.95 -11.25 8.49
CA HIS A 129 24.35 -11.67 8.50
C HIS A 129 25.01 -11.60 7.12
N LEU A 130 24.29 -11.11 6.10
CA LEU A 130 24.83 -10.96 4.76
C LEU A 130 25.71 -9.71 4.63
N PRO A 131 26.78 -9.75 3.82
CA PRO A 131 27.27 -10.91 3.06
C PRO A 131 28.21 -11.83 3.85
N GLN A 132 28.50 -11.55 5.12
CA GLN A 132 29.56 -12.21 5.89
C GLN A 132 29.30 -13.71 6.12
N LYS A 133 28.05 -14.11 6.33
CA LYS A 133 27.62 -15.51 6.49
C LYS A 133 26.55 -15.81 5.44
N ASN A 134 26.93 -16.48 4.36
CA ASN A 134 26.03 -16.77 3.24
C ASN A 134 26.05 -18.24 2.77
N PRO A 135 25.80 -19.24 3.64
CA PRO A 135 25.80 -20.65 3.25
C PRO A 135 24.69 -21.01 2.23
N LEU A 136 23.61 -20.24 2.16
CA LEU A 136 22.53 -20.42 1.18
C LEU A 136 22.84 -19.79 -0.19
N ASN A 137 24.01 -19.15 -0.35
CA ASN A 137 24.44 -18.49 -1.58
C ASN A 137 23.40 -17.51 -2.15
N LEU A 138 22.77 -16.72 -1.27
CA LEU A 138 21.85 -15.66 -1.67
C LEU A 138 22.63 -14.52 -2.35
N PRO A 139 21.97 -13.69 -3.19
CA PRO A 139 22.57 -12.46 -3.65
C PRO A 139 23.10 -11.63 -2.47
N SER A 140 24.33 -11.14 -2.58
CA SER A 140 24.94 -10.30 -1.52
C SER A 140 24.28 -8.93 -1.42
N ARG A 141 23.60 -8.49 -2.48
CA ARG A 141 22.88 -7.23 -2.54
C ARG A 141 21.39 -7.48 -2.33
N GLN A 142 20.83 -6.81 -1.32
CA GLN A 142 19.40 -6.75 -1.07
C GLN A 142 18.66 -6.23 -2.30
N LEU A 143 17.55 -6.89 -2.65
CA LEU A 143 16.72 -6.54 -3.78
C LEU A 143 15.26 -6.38 -3.34
N GLU A 144 14.66 -5.29 -3.77
CA GLU A 144 13.24 -5.05 -3.65
C GLU A 144 12.66 -4.83 -5.05
N PRO A 145 12.05 -5.87 -5.66
CA PRO A 145 11.54 -5.79 -7.03
C PRO A 145 10.25 -4.96 -7.15
N THR A 146 9.62 -4.59 -6.04
CA THR A 146 8.32 -3.93 -5.99
C THR A 146 8.37 -2.59 -5.24
N SER A 147 7.41 -1.73 -5.49
CA SER A 147 7.07 -0.58 -4.64
C SER A 147 5.95 -1.03 -3.70
N THR A 148 6.29 -1.83 -2.70
CA THR A 148 5.34 -2.31 -1.69
C THR A 148 5.06 -1.24 -0.65
N LEU A 149 3.78 -1.05 -0.35
CA LEU A 149 3.30 -0.16 0.70
C LEU A 149 2.15 -0.85 1.42
N VAL A 150 2.23 -0.88 2.74
CA VAL A 150 1.18 -1.38 3.62
C VAL A 150 0.65 -0.21 4.45
N LEU A 151 -0.67 -0.04 4.48
CA LEU A 151 -1.34 0.89 5.37
C LEU A 151 -2.17 0.09 6.36
N THR A 152 -1.99 0.35 7.65
CA THR A 152 -2.71 -0.33 8.74
C THR A 152 -3.42 0.69 9.61
N SER A 153 -4.73 0.54 9.77
CA SER A 153 -5.59 1.38 10.62
C SER A 153 -5.42 1.06 12.12
N PRO A 154 -5.96 1.89 13.02
CA PRO A 154 -5.98 1.62 14.46
C PRO A 154 -6.66 0.29 14.84
N LYS A 155 -7.73 -0.11 14.14
CA LYS A 155 -8.39 -1.40 14.36
C LYS A 155 -7.71 -2.57 13.63
N ARG A 156 -6.48 -2.36 13.15
CA ARG A 156 -5.69 -3.36 12.42
C ARG A 156 -6.31 -3.79 11.10
N THR A 157 -7.16 -2.94 10.50
CA THR A 157 -7.56 -3.10 9.11
C THR A 157 -6.39 -2.68 8.23
N PHE A 158 -5.95 -3.56 7.32
CA PHE A 158 -4.80 -3.26 6.47
C PHE A 158 -5.12 -3.39 4.98
N VAL A 159 -4.31 -2.71 4.17
CA VAL A 159 -4.20 -2.94 2.73
C VAL A 159 -2.72 -2.97 2.34
N ASP A 160 -2.32 -4.05 1.67
CA ASP A 160 -0.99 -4.27 1.09
C ASP A 160 -1.12 -4.25 -0.44
N ILE A 161 -0.38 -3.36 -1.10
CA ILE A 161 -0.31 -3.30 -2.56
C ILE A 161 1.15 -3.35 -2.99
N ARG A 162 1.47 -4.36 -3.79
CA ARG A 162 2.81 -4.67 -4.28
C ARG A 162 2.84 -4.47 -5.79
N ILE A 163 3.48 -3.40 -6.23
CA ILE A 163 3.59 -3.04 -7.64
C ILE A 163 5.02 -3.26 -8.12
N TYR A 164 5.26 -4.07 -9.14
CA TYR A 164 6.59 -4.21 -9.71
C TYR A 164 7.18 -2.85 -10.09
N LYS A 165 8.44 -2.62 -9.69
CA LYS A 165 9.22 -1.47 -10.15
C LYS A 165 9.41 -1.58 -11.66
N PRO A 166 9.55 -0.46 -12.37
CA PRO A 166 9.76 -0.47 -13.81
C PRO A 166 10.94 -1.35 -14.22
N PHE A 167 10.71 -2.27 -15.16
CA PHE A 167 11.73 -3.22 -15.63
C PHE A 167 12.83 -2.56 -16.46
N THR A 168 12.63 -1.32 -16.92
CA THR A 168 13.59 -0.53 -17.68
C THR A 168 13.68 0.90 -17.15
N MET A 169 14.87 1.51 -17.24
CA MET A 169 15.09 2.91 -16.83
C MET A 169 14.23 3.91 -17.62
N SER A 170 13.94 3.62 -18.89
CA SER A 170 13.04 4.45 -19.72
C SER A 170 11.60 4.50 -19.20
N ASN A 171 11.16 3.43 -18.53
CA ASN A 171 9.84 3.34 -17.92
C ASN A 171 9.82 3.88 -16.49
N ALA A 172 10.98 4.07 -15.85
CA ALA A 172 11.07 4.62 -14.50
C ALA A 172 10.72 6.11 -14.39
N LEU A 173 10.85 6.85 -15.50
CA LEU A 173 10.59 8.29 -15.55
C LEU A 173 9.14 8.64 -15.94
N LYS A 174 8.31 7.65 -16.28
CA LYS A 174 6.93 7.89 -16.72
C LYS A 174 5.96 7.54 -15.59
N PRO A 175 5.04 8.44 -15.21
CA PRO A 175 3.90 8.09 -14.38
C PRO A 175 3.16 6.91 -15.00
N LEU A 176 2.60 6.03 -14.16
CA LEU A 176 1.73 4.97 -14.67
C LEU A 176 0.60 5.61 -15.48
N PRO A 177 0.40 5.22 -16.76
CA PRO A 177 -0.69 5.76 -17.54
C PRO A 177 -2.02 5.51 -16.83
N ASN A 178 -2.98 6.42 -17.01
CA ASN A 178 -4.34 6.21 -16.51
C ASN A 178 -4.97 4.93 -17.08
N VAL A 179 -4.46 4.42 -18.20
CA VAL A 179 -4.73 3.06 -18.71
C VAL A 179 -3.71 2.13 -18.02
N GLY A 180 -4.15 1.42 -16.99
CA GLY A 180 -3.24 0.63 -16.13
C GLY A 180 -2.43 -0.43 -16.90
N GLU A 181 -1.34 -0.88 -16.29
CA GLU A 181 -0.49 -1.99 -16.74
C GLU A 181 -0.75 -3.21 -15.83
N PRO A 182 -1.73 -4.09 -16.12
CA PRO A 182 -2.11 -5.21 -15.24
C PRO A 182 -0.93 -6.09 -14.80
N GLN A 183 0.02 -6.31 -15.71
CA GLN A 183 1.24 -7.08 -15.48
C GLN A 183 2.16 -6.52 -14.39
N ARG A 184 1.97 -5.26 -13.97
CA ARG A 184 2.75 -4.64 -12.89
C ARG A 184 2.21 -4.94 -11.50
N LEU A 185 0.99 -5.44 -11.37
CA LEU A 185 0.47 -5.88 -10.09
C LEU A 185 1.09 -7.24 -9.74
N GLU A 186 1.93 -7.27 -8.70
CA GLU A 186 2.49 -8.53 -8.18
C GLU A 186 1.50 -9.21 -7.24
N TRP A 187 0.97 -8.42 -6.30
CA TRP A 187 -0.05 -8.84 -5.36
C TRP A 187 -0.72 -7.61 -4.76
N ALA A 188 -2.02 -7.70 -4.51
CA ALA A 188 -2.70 -6.78 -3.62
C ALA A 188 -3.74 -7.53 -2.80
N PHE A 189 -3.85 -7.18 -1.53
CA PHE A 189 -4.76 -7.80 -0.59
C PHE A 189 -5.02 -6.87 0.59
N GLY A 190 -6.07 -7.17 1.34
CA GLY A 190 -6.46 -6.40 2.51
C GLY A 190 -7.39 -7.19 3.41
N GLY A 191 -7.44 -6.78 4.68
CA GLY A 191 -8.14 -7.53 5.70
C GLY A 191 -7.78 -7.05 7.10
N THR A 192 -7.63 -7.98 8.03
CA THR A 192 -7.31 -7.67 9.44
C THR A 192 -6.04 -8.37 9.87
N SER A 193 -5.18 -7.67 10.63
CA SER A 193 -3.97 -8.25 11.21
C SER A 193 -4.08 -8.41 12.73
N SER A 194 -3.34 -9.38 13.26
CA SER A 194 -3.17 -9.58 14.70
C SER A 194 -1.75 -10.01 15.00
N SER A 195 -1.22 -9.62 16.16
CA SER A 195 0.12 -10.01 16.60
C SER A 195 0.08 -10.46 18.05
N ARG A 196 0.88 -11.48 18.38
CA ARG A 196 1.06 -11.97 19.76
C ARG A 196 2.55 -12.07 20.09
N PRO A 197 3.00 -11.66 21.29
CA PRO A 197 4.38 -11.89 21.70
C PRO A 197 4.72 -13.38 21.68
N ILE A 198 5.95 -13.71 21.25
CA ILE A 198 6.49 -15.06 21.33
C ILE A 198 7.86 -15.04 22.01
N THR A 199 8.15 -16.11 22.73
CA THR A 199 9.48 -16.36 23.30
C THR A 199 10.13 -17.43 22.46
N LEU A 200 11.30 -17.13 21.90
CA LEU A 200 12.08 -18.16 21.21
C LEU A 200 12.54 -19.20 22.24
N PRO A 201 12.52 -20.50 21.89
CA PRO A 201 13.13 -21.51 22.72
C PRO A 201 14.59 -21.10 22.98
N SER A 202 15.01 -21.08 24.26
CA SER A 202 16.44 -20.98 24.56
C SER A 202 17.16 -22.08 23.77
N PRO A 203 18.26 -21.79 23.06
CA PRO A 203 18.95 -22.84 22.32
C PRO A 203 19.29 -23.96 23.32
N GLY A 204 18.97 -25.21 22.97
CA GLY A 204 19.22 -26.41 23.77
C GLY A 204 20.68 -26.54 24.23
N PRO A 205 21.02 -27.57 25.03
CA PRO A 205 22.18 -27.57 25.94
C PRO A 205 23.46 -27.01 25.31
N GLN A 206 23.83 -25.79 25.72
CA GLN A 206 24.92 -25.01 25.14
C GLN A 206 26.22 -25.30 25.89
N HIS A 207 26.98 -26.30 25.45
CA HIS A 207 28.33 -26.51 25.96
C HIS A 207 29.24 -25.35 25.49
N GLY A 208 29.61 -24.47 26.43
CA GLY A 208 30.77 -23.57 26.29
C GLY A 208 30.52 -22.13 25.86
N LYS A 209 29.28 -21.66 25.71
CA LYS A 209 29.01 -20.21 25.57
C LYS A 209 28.87 -19.56 26.95
N SER A 210 29.54 -18.42 27.18
CA SER A 210 29.37 -17.65 28.42
C SER A 210 27.99 -17.01 28.46
N GLN A 211 27.40 -16.92 29.65
CA GLN A 211 26.05 -16.36 29.88
C GLN A 211 25.89 -14.94 29.33
N LYS A 212 26.97 -14.15 29.33
CA LYS A 212 27.02 -12.80 28.74
C LYS A 212 26.80 -12.79 27.21
N ARG A 213 27.31 -13.79 26.48
CA ARG A 213 27.10 -13.91 25.03
C ARG A 213 25.68 -14.37 24.69
N ILE A 214 25.04 -15.13 25.59
CA ILE A 214 23.66 -15.59 25.44
C ILE A 214 22.68 -14.43 25.62
N GLU A 215 22.94 -13.52 26.56
CA GLU A 215 22.15 -12.29 26.76
C GLU A 215 22.33 -11.31 25.58
N GLU A 216 23.56 -11.15 25.07
CA GLU A 216 23.86 -10.32 23.88
C GLU A 216 23.25 -10.86 22.56
N GLU A 217 23.02 -12.17 22.46
CA GLU A 217 22.40 -12.85 21.29
C GLU A 217 20.89 -13.07 21.45
N SER A 218 20.27 -12.59 22.54
CA SER A 218 18.84 -12.83 22.80
C SER A 218 17.95 -11.78 22.15
N TRP A 219 17.08 -12.23 21.25
CA TRP A 219 16.04 -11.39 20.68
C TRP A 219 14.98 -11.05 21.74
N THR A 220 14.57 -9.79 21.78
CA THR A 220 13.49 -9.32 22.66
C THR A 220 12.34 -8.76 21.83
N ASN A 221 11.13 -8.80 22.38
CA ASN A 221 9.92 -8.26 21.75
C ASN A 221 9.57 -8.85 20.37
N ILE A 222 9.91 -10.12 20.14
CA ILE A 222 9.45 -10.83 18.94
C ILE A 222 7.94 -11.05 19.06
N THR A 223 7.23 -10.81 17.96
CA THR A 223 5.82 -11.15 17.83
C THR A 223 5.63 -12.14 16.70
N HIS A 224 4.62 -12.99 16.85
CA HIS A 224 4.06 -13.74 15.73
C HIS A 224 2.86 -12.97 15.21
N SER A 225 2.89 -12.60 13.93
CA SER A 225 1.83 -11.84 13.27
C SER A 225 1.08 -12.73 12.28
N THR A 226 -0.23 -12.48 12.18
CA THR A 226 -1.12 -13.17 11.27
C THR A 226 -1.97 -12.15 10.54
N TRP A 227 -2.07 -12.27 9.22
CA TRP A 227 -2.88 -11.43 8.35
C TRP A 227 -4.00 -12.28 7.73
N VAL A 228 -5.24 -11.93 8.08
CA VAL A 228 -6.43 -12.62 7.57
C VAL A 228 -6.97 -11.83 6.38
N HIS A 229 -6.85 -12.41 5.19
CA HIS A 229 -7.23 -11.74 3.94
C HIS A 229 -8.74 -11.78 3.78
N TRP A 230 -9.33 -10.59 3.67
CA TRP A 230 -10.75 -10.43 3.33
C TRP A 230 -10.94 -10.17 1.83
N ILE A 231 -9.97 -9.51 1.20
CA ILE A 231 -9.91 -9.29 -0.24
C ILE A 231 -8.48 -9.61 -0.71
N ASP A 232 -8.33 -10.37 -1.80
CA ASP A 232 -7.04 -10.79 -2.31
C ASP A 232 -7.10 -10.95 -3.84
N SER A 233 -6.23 -10.24 -4.56
CA SER A 233 -6.13 -10.28 -6.03
C SER A 233 -5.84 -11.67 -6.62
N ARG A 234 -5.39 -12.64 -5.81
CA ARG A 234 -5.11 -14.02 -6.25
C ARG A 234 -6.31 -14.95 -6.06
N PHE A 235 -7.37 -14.51 -5.38
CA PHE A 235 -8.52 -15.33 -5.01
C PHE A 235 -9.82 -14.61 -5.32
N ALA A 236 -10.70 -15.23 -6.12
CA ALA A 236 -12.00 -14.65 -6.46
C ALA A 236 -12.82 -14.26 -5.22
N VAL A 237 -13.68 -13.24 -5.35
CA VAL A 237 -14.58 -12.83 -4.26
C VAL A 237 -15.41 -14.02 -3.77
N GLY A 238 -15.44 -14.22 -2.45
CA GLY A 238 -16.16 -15.34 -1.82
C GLY A 238 -15.38 -16.65 -1.77
N SER A 239 -14.11 -16.67 -2.18
CA SER A 239 -13.22 -17.82 -1.99
C SER A 239 -13.21 -18.27 -0.53
N LYS A 240 -13.51 -19.56 -0.30
CA LYS A 240 -13.64 -20.14 1.04
C LYS A 240 -12.30 -20.41 1.73
N THR A 241 -11.23 -20.50 0.94
CA THR A 241 -9.90 -20.92 1.40
C THR A 241 -8.85 -20.01 0.80
N ILE A 242 -8.62 -18.88 1.46
CA ILE A 242 -7.40 -18.08 1.25
C ILE A 242 -6.38 -18.60 2.27
N PRO A 243 -5.15 -18.96 1.85
CA PRO A 243 -4.09 -19.37 2.78
C PRO A 243 -3.87 -18.32 3.85
N VAL A 244 -3.57 -18.78 5.07
CA VAL A 244 -3.17 -17.88 6.16
C VAL A 244 -1.81 -17.30 5.80
N ASP A 245 -1.70 -15.97 5.90
CA ASP A 245 -0.44 -15.25 5.80
C ASP A 245 0.04 -14.97 7.23
N GLU A 246 1.27 -15.39 7.56
CA GLU A 246 1.82 -15.30 8.91
C GLU A 246 3.35 -15.31 8.92
N GLY A 247 3.92 -14.65 9.92
CA GLY A 247 5.35 -14.48 10.06
C GLY A 247 5.76 -14.06 11.47
N ASP A 248 7.00 -14.42 11.84
CA ASP A 248 7.63 -13.97 13.06
C ASP A 248 8.36 -12.64 12.80
N MET A 249 8.08 -11.63 13.63
CA MET A 249 8.55 -10.26 13.48
C MET A 249 9.70 -9.99 14.43
N TYR A 250 10.88 -9.72 13.88
CA TYR A 250 12.12 -9.45 14.60
C TYR A 250 12.43 -7.95 14.56
N PRO A 251 12.35 -7.23 15.69
CA PRO A 251 12.70 -5.81 15.74
C PRO A 251 14.21 -5.63 15.51
N ILE A 252 14.58 -4.94 14.43
CA ILE A 252 15.97 -4.68 14.07
C ILE A 252 16.41 -3.29 14.55
N ALA A 253 15.53 -2.30 14.38
CA ALA A 253 15.70 -0.94 14.86
C ALA A 253 14.32 -0.33 15.16
N LYS A 254 14.30 0.93 15.65
CA LYS A 254 13.05 1.62 16.02
C LYS A 254 12.01 1.60 14.89
N ASP A 255 12.45 1.80 13.65
CA ASP A 255 11.62 1.88 12.45
C ASP A 255 11.83 0.70 11.51
N LEU A 256 12.47 -0.38 11.97
CA LEU A 256 12.90 -1.46 11.10
C LEU A 256 12.60 -2.82 11.73
N THR A 257 11.81 -3.63 11.03
CA THR A 257 11.39 -4.96 11.47
C THR A 257 11.63 -5.96 10.37
N LEU A 258 12.24 -7.10 10.70
CA LEU A 258 12.43 -8.20 9.77
C LEU A 258 11.38 -9.27 10.03
N GLU A 259 10.54 -9.52 9.04
CA GLU A 259 9.57 -10.60 9.05
C GLU A 259 10.21 -11.88 8.51
N VAL A 260 9.96 -13.00 9.19
CA VAL A 260 10.31 -14.34 8.73
C VAL A 260 9.03 -15.17 8.66
N GLY A 261 8.58 -15.45 7.44
CA GLY A 261 7.36 -16.19 7.19
C GLY A 261 7.56 -17.28 6.16
N HIS A 262 6.47 -17.93 5.77
CA HIS A 262 6.48 -18.82 4.62
C HIS A 262 5.15 -18.75 3.88
N ALA A 263 5.23 -18.76 2.55
CA ALA A 263 4.05 -18.65 1.70
C ALA A 263 4.25 -19.45 0.41
N PHE A 264 3.14 -19.79 -0.25
CA PHE A 264 3.19 -20.39 -1.58
C PHE A 264 3.69 -19.36 -2.60
N HIS A 265 4.82 -19.63 -3.24
CA HIS A 265 5.39 -18.78 -4.28
C HIS A 265 4.85 -19.22 -5.65
N PRO A 266 3.96 -18.44 -6.31
CA PRO A 266 3.27 -18.88 -7.52
C PRO A 266 4.21 -19.18 -8.68
N ALA A 267 5.21 -18.33 -8.93
CA ALA A 267 6.16 -18.55 -10.03
C ALA A 267 7.06 -19.79 -9.84
N LEU A 268 7.23 -20.26 -8.60
CA LEU A 268 8.05 -21.44 -8.28
C LEU A 268 7.19 -22.69 -8.04
N GLY A 269 5.86 -22.54 -7.99
CA GLY A 269 4.93 -23.65 -7.73
C GLY A 269 5.16 -24.35 -6.40
N ALA A 270 5.73 -23.68 -5.40
CA ALA A 270 6.14 -24.29 -4.13
C ALA A 270 6.06 -23.31 -2.97
N VAL A 271 5.89 -23.84 -1.75
CA VAL A 271 6.06 -23.06 -0.51
C VAL A 271 7.52 -22.65 -0.38
N LYS A 272 7.75 -21.40 0.02
CA LYS A 272 9.07 -20.83 0.32
C LYS A 272 9.02 -20.12 1.64
N THR A 273 10.08 -20.28 2.43
CA THR A 273 10.38 -19.32 3.50
C THR A 273 10.74 -18.00 2.82
N HIS A 274 10.29 -16.91 3.40
CA HIS A 274 10.68 -15.57 2.97
C HIS A 274 11.19 -14.78 4.17
N GLU A 275 12.09 -13.84 3.88
CA GLU A 275 12.42 -12.77 4.80
C GLU A 275 12.10 -11.44 4.16
N GLU A 276 11.25 -10.65 4.80
CA GLU A 276 10.82 -9.34 4.33
C GLU A 276 11.27 -8.27 5.34
N MET A 277 12.11 -7.34 4.90
CA MET A 277 12.51 -6.22 5.74
C MET A 277 11.53 -5.07 5.57
N TRP A 278 10.92 -4.65 6.66
CA TRP A 278 9.91 -3.60 6.69
C TRP A 278 10.45 -2.36 7.39
N ARG A 279 10.29 -1.21 6.74
CA ARG A 279 10.53 0.10 7.34
C ARG A 279 9.22 0.81 7.64
N ASP A 280 9.04 1.23 8.87
CA ASP A 280 7.96 2.11 9.27
C ASP A 280 8.25 3.56 8.85
N VAL A 281 7.23 4.21 8.30
CA VAL A 281 7.31 5.58 7.78
C VAL A 281 6.45 6.47 8.66
N ASP A 282 7.02 7.60 9.07
CA ASP A 282 6.29 8.59 9.85
C ASP A 282 5.04 9.07 9.10
N THR A 283 3.93 9.14 9.83
CA THR A 283 2.69 9.70 9.29
C THR A 283 2.76 11.22 9.29
N VAL A 284 2.38 11.82 8.17
CA VAL A 284 2.41 13.28 7.98
C VAL A 284 0.99 13.83 7.86
N ALA A 285 0.74 14.97 8.48
CA ALA A 285 -0.49 15.72 8.33
C ALA A 285 -0.63 16.27 6.91
N THR A 286 -1.84 16.25 6.36
CA THR A 286 -2.12 16.79 5.01
C THR A 286 -2.99 18.06 5.06
N ASN A 287 -3.15 18.63 6.25
CA ASN A 287 -3.94 19.84 6.48
C ASN A 287 -3.11 20.86 7.27
N ASP A 288 -3.57 22.11 7.25
CA ASP A 288 -2.87 23.22 7.91
C ASP A 288 -3.03 23.17 9.44
N ALA A 289 -3.98 22.38 9.97
CA ALA A 289 -4.16 22.17 11.40
C ALA A 289 -3.07 21.27 12.01
N GLY A 290 -2.25 20.62 11.18
CA GLY A 290 -1.20 19.71 11.62
C GLY A 290 -1.73 18.39 12.17
N THR A 291 -3.01 18.06 11.93
CA THR A 291 -3.60 16.78 12.34
C THR A 291 -3.48 15.74 11.23
N LYS A 292 -3.33 14.49 11.64
CA LYS A 292 -3.26 13.32 10.78
C LYS A 292 -4.64 12.66 10.76
N LEU A 293 -4.97 12.05 9.62
CA LEU A 293 -6.27 11.41 9.41
C LEU A 293 -6.09 9.95 9.00
N CYS A 294 -6.94 9.08 9.53
CA CYS A 294 -7.08 7.69 9.10
C CYS A 294 -8.53 7.44 8.69
N VAL A 295 -8.74 6.84 7.53
CA VAL A 295 -10.06 6.53 7.00
C VAL A 295 -10.06 5.12 6.44
N VAL A 296 -11.09 4.35 6.76
CA VAL A 296 -11.35 3.05 6.11
C VAL A 296 -12.73 3.09 5.47
N LEU A 297 -12.79 2.84 4.16
CA LEU A 297 -14.04 2.61 3.44
C LEU A 297 -14.13 1.16 2.99
N ARG A 298 -15.28 0.52 3.19
CA ARG A 298 -15.56 -0.84 2.74
C ARG A 298 -16.73 -0.87 1.77
N CYS A 299 -16.54 -1.53 0.64
CA CYS A 299 -17.62 -1.94 -0.25
C CYS A 299 -17.86 -3.44 -0.07
N GLN A 300 -19.08 -3.83 0.30
CA GLN A 300 -19.44 -5.23 0.49
C GLN A 300 -20.72 -5.56 -0.28
N ALA A 301 -20.56 -6.07 -1.49
CA ALA A 301 -21.64 -6.47 -2.39
C ALA A 301 -21.38 -7.88 -2.94
N GLU A 302 -21.14 -8.83 -2.03
CA GLU A 302 -20.79 -10.22 -2.35
C GLU A 302 -21.85 -10.94 -3.19
N HIS A 303 -23.12 -10.54 -3.04
CA HIS A 303 -24.24 -11.08 -3.82
C HIS A 303 -24.10 -10.84 -5.34
N VAL A 304 -23.34 -9.82 -5.76
CA VAL A 304 -22.94 -9.58 -7.15
C VAL A 304 -21.44 -9.83 -7.39
N GLY A 305 -20.75 -10.42 -6.41
CA GLY A 305 -19.34 -10.77 -6.50
C GLY A 305 -18.39 -9.60 -6.29
N VAL A 306 -18.75 -8.61 -5.46
CA VAL A 306 -17.93 -7.40 -5.28
C VAL A 306 -17.48 -7.21 -3.83
N ARG A 307 -16.18 -6.98 -3.65
CA ARG A 307 -15.58 -6.51 -2.39
C ARG A 307 -14.63 -5.36 -2.72
N GLY A 308 -14.61 -4.34 -1.87
CA GLY A 308 -13.65 -3.24 -1.98
C GLY A 308 -13.21 -2.73 -0.63
N LEU A 309 -11.97 -2.28 -0.54
CA LEU A 309 -11.37 -1.70 0.65
C LEU A 309 -10.52 -0.50 0.25
N VAL A 310 -10.74 0.64 0.91
CA VAL A 310 -9.88 1.82 0.82
C VAL A 310 -9.38 2.14 2.22
N VAL A 311 -8.07 2.31 2.36
CA VAL A 311 -7.43 2.74 3.60
C VAL A 311 -6.62 3.99 3.31
N ARG A 312 -6.83 5.04 4.11
CA ARG A 312 -5.98 6.23 4.16
C ARG A 312 -5.29 6.27 5.52
N VAL A 313 -4.00 6.57 5.52
CA VAL A 313 -3.23 6.93 6.73
C VAL A 313 -2.37 8.15 6.37
N GLY A 314 -2.70 9.30 6.97
CA GLY A 314 -2.04 10.58 6.73
C GLY A 314 -1.91 10.92 5.25
N GLN A 315 -0.66 10.90 4.77
CA GLN A 315 -0.19 11.26 3.43
C GLN A 315 -0.35 10.16 2.38
N PHE A 316 -0.80 8.97 2.75
CA PHE A 316 -1.01 7.85 1.82
C PHE A 316 -2.46 7.38 1.83
N CYS A 317 -2.96 7.03 0.64
CA CYS A 317 -4.22 6.33 0.49
C CYS A 317 -4.08 5.22 -0.54
N GLN A 318 -4.56 4.03 -0.19
CA GLN A 318 -4.56 2.87 -1.05
C GLN A 318 -5.96 2.28 -1.11
N GLY A 319 -6.30 1.75 -2.28
CA GLY A 319 -7.57 1.07 -2.46
C GLY A 319 -7.44 -0.15 -3.35
N ILE A 320 -8.24 -1.16 -3.05
CA ILE A 320 -8.43 -2.38 -3.84
C ILE A 320 -9.92 -2.63 -3.99
N ILE A 321 -10.36 -2.96 -5.19
CA ILE A 321 -11.70 -3.49 -5.47
C ILE A 321 -11.57 -4.73 -6.36
N MET A 322 -12.37 -5.73 -6.04
CA MET A 322 -12.49 -6.98 -6.76
C MET A 322 -13.92 -7.10 -7.27
N GLU A 323 -14.06 -7.28 -8.58
CA GLU A 323 -15.31 -7.60 -9.26
C GLU A 323 -15.19 -9.01 -9.84
N ARG A 324 -15.70 -9.98 -9.09
CA ARG A 324 -15.50 -11.42 -9.31
C ARG A 324 -14.01 -11.79 -9.23
N GLU A 325 -13.35 -11.85 -10.39
CA GLU A 325 -11.92 -12.16 -10.56
C GLU A 325 -11.11 -10.94 -11.02
N ALA A 326 -11.77 -9.86 -11.45
CA ALA A 326 -11.09 -8.67 -11.91
C ALA A 326 -10.67 -7.81 -10.72
N THR A 327 -9.38 -7.48 -10.64
CA THR A 327 -8.84 -6.58 -9.62
C THR A 327 -8.61 -5.20 -10.18
N THR A 328 -9.01 -4.17 -9.42
CA THR A 328 -8.54 -2.80 -9.60
C THR A 328 -7.89 -2.30 -8.32
N VAL A 329 -6.74 -1.64 -8.44
CA VAL A 329 -6.03 -0.99 -7.33
C VAL A 329 -5.69 0.46 -7.64
N GLU A 330 -5.69 1.29 -6.61
CA GLU A 330 -5.19 2.66 -6.66
C GLU A 330 -4.24 2.96 -5.49
N ARG A 331 -3.22 3.79 -5.74
CA ARG A 331 -2.39 4.43 -4.72
C ARG A 331 -2.35 5.92 -4.96
N TRP A 332 -2.51 6.67 -3.89
CA TRP A 332 -2.48 8.12 -3.85
C TRP A 332 -1.51 8.59 -2.79
N GLU A 333 -0.75 9.64 -3.13
CA GLU A 333 0.28 10.23 -2.28
C GLU A 333 0.07 11.73 -2.20
N TRP A 334 0.19 12.27 -1.00
CA TRP A 334 0.15 13.70 -0.76
C TRP A 334 1.52 14.33 -0.98
N ASN A 335 1.56 15.37 -1.81
CA ASN A 335 2.73 16.21 -2.02
C ASN A 335 2.51 17.61 -1.41
N GLY A 336 2.94 17.78 -0.16
CA GLY A 336 2.84 19.06 0.55
C GLY A 336 3.66 20.20 -0.08
N HIS A 337 4.65 19.88 -0.92
CA HIS A 337 5.47 20.86 -1.64
C HIS A 337 4.89 21.23 -3.01
N HIS A 338 3.77 20.63 -3.43
CA HIS A 338 3.13 20.98 -4.68
C HIS A 338 2.67 22.45 -4.64
N PRO A 339 2.93 23.25 -5.69
CA PRO A 339 2.71 24.70 -5.67
C PRO A 339 1.23 25.12 -5.62
N SER A 340 0.32 24.17 -5.81
CA SER A 340 -1.11 24.44 -5.70
C SER A 340 -1.53 24.86 -4.30
N THR A 341 -2.51 25.76 -4.25
CA THR A 341 -3.20 26.15 -3.01
C THR A 341 -4.36 25.24 -2.67
N THR A 342 -4.80 24.35 -3.58
CA THR A 342 -5.92 23.44 -3.33
C THR A 342 -5.44 22.09 -2.79
N GLU A 343 -6.14 21.56 -1.78
CA GLU A 343 -5.85 20.22 -1.23
C GLU A 343 -5.95 19.15 -2.33
N LYS A 344 -6.94 19.27 -3.22
CA LYS A 344 -7.18 18.31 -4.31
C LYS A 344 -5.96 18.13 -5.21
N GLU A 345 -5.30 19.22 -5.60
CA GLU A 345 -4.15 19.17 -6.52
C GLU A 345 -2.86 18.73 -5.84
N LYS A 346 -2.81 18.72 -4.51
CA LYS A 346 -1.68 18.18 -3.74
C LYS A 346 -1.74 16.66 -3.62
N TRP A 347 -2.89 16.03 -3.87
CA TRP A 347 -3.01 14.57 -3.97
C TRP A 347 -2.71 14.09 -5.38
N GLN A 348 -1.72 13.22 -5.51
CA GLN A 348 -1.35 12.60 -6.78
C GLN A 348 -1.67 11.10 -6.76
N ARG A 349 -2.39 10.62 -7.77
CA ARG A 349 -2.52 9.17 -8.01
C ARG A 349 -1.21 8.65 -8.59
N THR A 350 -0.46 7.88 -7.80
CA THR A 350 0.83 7.31 -8.21
C THR A 350 0.68 5.91 -8.81
N VAL A 351 -0.42 5.21 -8.51
CA VAL A 351 -0.75 3.90 -9.10
C VAL A 351 -2.23 3.85 -9.47
N ARG A 352 -2.52 3.33 -10.67
CA ARG A 352 -3.82 2.77 -11.04
C ARG A 352 -3.59 1.53 -11.90
N ILE A 353 -4.15 0.40 -11.50
CA ILE A 353 -4.16 -0.84 -12.29
C ILE A 353 -5.58 -1.40 -12.25
N GLY A 354 -6.09 -1.87 -13.39
CA GLY A 354 -7.45 -2.40 -13.51
C GLY A 354 -8.40 -1.45 -14.24
N GLY A 355 -9.66 -1.89 -14.38
CA GLY A 355 -10.69 -1.22 -15.19
C GLY A 355 -11.58 -0.25 -14.41
N ALA A 356 -11.74 -0.44 -13.10
CA ALA A 356 -12.66 0.34 -12.28
C ALA A 356 -12.03 1.63 -11.74
N PHE A 357 -12.82 2.40 -11.00
CA PHE A 357 -12.34 3.54 -10.20
C PHE A 357 -12.74 3.32 -8.74
N LEU A 358 -11.95 3.87 -7.83
CA LEU A 358 -12.21 3.79 -6.40
C LEU A 358 -12.52 5.18 -5.82
N PRO A 359 -13.36 5.27 -4.78
CA PRO A 359 -13.68 6.54 -4.13
C PRO A 359 -12.53 7.05 -3.22
N CYS A 360 -11.26 6.84 -3.58
CA CYS A 360 -10.10 7.26 -2.79
C CYS A 360 -10.13 8.78 -2.51
N SER A 361 -10.58 9.59 -3.48
CA SER A 361 -10.70 11.04 -3.32
C SER A 361 -11.70 11.48 -2.24
N VAL A 362 -12.64 10.61 -1.86
CA VAL A 362 -13.56 10.87 -0.75
C VAL A 362 -12.81 10.80 0.57
N ALA A 363 -11.85 9.89 0.72
CA ALA A 363 -11.02 9.76 1.92
C ALA A 363 -10.16 11.00 2.19
N PHE A 364 -9.97 11.90 1.23
CA PHE A 364 -9.20 13.14 1.39
C PHE A 364 -9.98 14.21 2.16
N ARG A 365 -11.31 14.20 2.03
CA ARG A 365 -12.20 15.31 2.41
C ARG A 365 -12.84 15.06 3.78
N ALA A 366 -12.13 15.38 4.86
CA ALA A 366 -12.59 15.16 6.23
C ALA A 366 -14.01 15.74 6.51
N GLN A 367 -14.38 16.84 5.85
CA GLN A 367 -15.63 17.57 6.07
C GLN A 367 -16.87 16.83 5.56
N VAL A 368 -16.71 15.88 4.63
CA VAL A 368 -17.83 15.08 4.10
C VAL A 368 -17.80 13.65 4.61
N LEU A 369 -16.85 13.31 5.48
CA LEU A 369 -16.73 11.99 6.09
C LEU A 369 -17.44 11.96 7.43
N GLY A 370 -18.07 10.83 7.75
CA GLY A 370 -18.62 10.53 9.06
C GLY A 370 -18.61 9.03 9.27
N LEU A 371 -18.40 8.57 10.50
CA LEU A 371 -18.43 7.13 10.80
C LEU A 371 -19.81 6.56 10.46
N GLY A 372 -19.83 5.49 9.66
CA GLY A 372 -21.06 4.89 9.13
C GLY A 372 -21.65 5.60 7.90
N ALA A 373 -21.01 6.66 7.40
CA ALA A 373 -21.49 7.35 6.20
C ALA A 373 -21.43 6.43 4.98
N VAL A 374 -22.42 6.57 4.10
CA VAL A 374 -22.50 5.79 2.86
C VAL A 374 -22.09 6.67 1.69
N VAL A 375 -21.04 6.24 1.01
CA VAL A 375 -20.52 6.86 -0.21
C VAL A 375 -20.98 6.01 -1.39
N ARG A 376 -21.90 6.55 -2.18
CA ARG A 376 -22.29 5.96 -3.46
C ARG A 376 -21.30 6.41 -4.52
N PHE A 377 -20.63 5.44 -5.14
CA PHE A 377 -19.63 5.67 -6.16
C PHE A 377 -19.84 4.65 -7.28
N HIS A 378 -20.23 5.14 -8.47
CA HIS A 378 -20.78 4.29 -9.53
C HIS A 378 -21.93 3.42 -9.00
N ASP A 379 -21.88 2.11 -9.26
CA ASP A 379 -22.93 1.15 -8.93
C ASP A 379 -22.83 0.60 -7.49
N PHE A 380 -21.85 1.06 -6.71
CA PHE A 380 -21.54 0.46 -5.41
C PHE A 380 -21.61 1.45 -4.25
N GLU A 381 -22.07 0.93 -3.12
CA GLU A 381 -22.08 1.62 -1.84
C GLU A 381 -20.80 1.27 -1.05
N TRP A 382 -20.18 2.30 -0.48
CA TRP A 382 -19.01 2.20 0.36
C TRP A 382 -19.33 2.79 1.73
N VAL A 383 -19.07 2.05 2.80
CA VAL A 383 -19.33 2.50 4.17
C VAL A 383 -18.02 2.96 4.81
N VAL A 384 -18.03 4.12 5.45
CA VAL A 384 -16.91 4.58 6.30
C VAL A 384 -16.92 3.79 7.61
N GLU A 385 -16.06 2.78 7.73
CA GLU A 385 -16.00 1.88 8.91
C GLU A 385 -15.06 2.39 10.00
N GLU A 386 -14.08 3.19 9.62
CA GLU A 386 -13.14 3.83 10.54
C GLU A 386 -12.88 5.26 10.10
N LEU A 387 -12.83 6.16 11.07
CA LEU A 387 -12.49 7.56 10.89
C LEU A 387 -11.82 8.04 12.17
N TRP A 388 -10.55 8.43 12.07
CA TRP A 388 -9.73 8.81 13.22
C TRP A 388 -8.90 10.05 12.91
N GLU A 389 -8.76 10.93 13.89
CA GLU A 389 -7.90 12.11 13.83
C GLU A 389 -6.94 12.17 15.03
N TRP A 390 -5.69 12.56 14.80
CA TRP A 390 -4.69 12.71 15.86
C TRP A 390 -3.62 13.75 15.50
N LYS A 391 -2.72 14.06 16.44
CA LYS A 391 -1.62 15.02 16.25
C LYS A 391 -0.33 14.36 15.77
#